data_AF-A0A0C2BFD8-F1
#
_entry.id   AF-A0A0C2BFD8-F1
#
_cell.length_a   1.000
_cell.length_b   1.000
_cell.length_c   1.000
_cell.angle_alpha   90.00
_cell.angle_beta   90.00
_cell.angle_gamma   90.00
#
_symmetry.space_group_name_H-M   'P 1'
#
loop_
_entity.id
_entity.type
_entity.pdbx_description
1 polymer ?
#
loop_
_entity_poly.entity_id
_entity_poly.type
_entity_poly.pdbx_seq_one_letter_code
_entity_poly.pdbx_strand_id
1 'polypeptide(L)' 'MKTFIKTAACFPHRITDDMRASVMKDFKMSEKIHVMLLIMEARLQASLLYFTRALTNHYSQAKRATQPKRLD' A
#
# COMPACT_ATOMS: atom_id res chain seq x y z
N MET A 1 -13.60 -13.11 0.65
CA MET A 1 -12.18 -12.79 0.32
C MET A 1 -11.90 -11.28 0.24
N LYS A 2 -12.58 -10.49 -0.62
CA LYS A 2 -12.33 -9.03 -0.76
C LYS A 2 -12.39 -8.24 0.56
N THR A 3 -13.39 -8.50 1.41
CA THR A 3 -13.52 -7.86 2.72
C THR A 3 -12.33 -8.14 3.62
N PHE A 4 -11.86 -9.39 3.67
CA PHE A 4 -10.67 -9.76 4.45
C PHE A 4 -9.43 -9.00 4.00
N ILE A 5 -9.18 -8.93 2.68
CA ILE A 5 -8.04 -8.19 2.11
C ILE A 5 -8.12 -6.71 2.51
N LYS A 6 -9.31 -6.09 2.36
CA LYS A 6 -9.50 -4.67 2.74
C LYS A 6 -9.29 -4.45 4.23
N THR A 7 -9.82 -5.32 5.09
CA THR A 7 -9.61 -5.21 6.53
C THR A 7 -8.14 -5.42 6.89
N ALA A 8 -7.46 -6.39 6.28
CA ALA A 8 -6.04 -6.65 6.52
C ALA A 8 -5.15 -5.49 6.08
N ALA A 9 -5.42 -4.89 4.91
CA ALA A 9 -4.66 -3.76 4.40
C ALA A 9 -4.98 -2.45 5.14
N CYS A 10 -6.25 -2.15 5.42
CA CYS A 10 -6.66 -0.83 5.90
C CYS A 10 -6.91 -0.76 7.41
N PHE A 11 -7.37 -1.85 8.03
CA PHE A 11 -7.77 -1.90 9.44
C PHE A 11 -7.26 -3.18 10.14
N PRO A 12 -5.94 -3.43 10.18
CA PRO A 12 -5.40 -4.71 10.66
C PRO A 12 -5.78 -5.04 12.11
N HIS A 13 -6.00 -4.02 12.94
CA HIS A 13 -6.46 -4.15 14.32
C HIS A 13 -7.89 -4.74 14.46
N ARG A 14 -8.67 -4.80 13.37
CA ARG A 14 -10.02 -5.38 13.34
C ARG A 14 -10.04 -6.83 12.85
N ILE A 15 -8.89 -7.42 12.54
CA ILE A 15 -8.85 -8.82 12.11
C ILE A 15 -9.11 -9.74 13.30
N THR A 16 -10.14 -10.56 13.19
CA THR A 16 -10.46 -11.63 14.15
C THR A 16 -10.07 -13.00 13.62
N ASP A 17 -9.96 -13.98 14.52
CA ASP A 17 -9.65 -15.37 14.14
C ASP A 17 -10.77 -16.01 13.31
N ASP A 18 -12.03 -15.71 13.62
CA ASP A 18 -13.18 -16.16 12.81
C ASP A 18 -13.08 -15.66 11.37
N MET A 19 -12.69 -14.39 11.20
CA MET A 19 -12.53 -13.82 9.86
C MET A 19 -11.39 -14.51 9.10
N ARG A 20 -10.27 -14.82 9.78
CA ARG A 20 -9.15 -15.61 9.21
C ARG A 20 -9.55 -17.04 8.85
N ALA A 21 -10.35 -17.70 9.70
CA ALA A 21 -10.83 -19.07 9.47
C ALA A 21 -11.87 -19.15 8.34
N SER A 22 -12.68 -18.09 8.17
CA SER A 22 -13.74 -18.03 7.16
C SER A 22 -13.23 -17.91 5.71
N VAL A 23 -11.96 -17.50 5.51
CA VAL A 23 -11.35 -17.29 4.19
C VAL A 23 -10.26 -18.32 3.88
N MET A 24 -10.01 -18.54 2.58
CA MET A 24 -8.97 -19.44 2.11
C MET A 24 -9.10 -20.85 2.73
N LYS A 25 -10.32 -21.40 2.78
CA LYS A 25 -10.62 -22.64 3.52
C LYS A 25 -9.79 -23.84 3.03
N ASP A 26 -9.49 -23.87 1.74
CA ASP A 26 -8.73 -24.95 1.10
C ASP A 26 -7.20 -24.72 1.13
N PHE A 27 -6.75 -23.60 1.72
CA PHE A 27 -5.33 -23.24 1.75
C PHE A 27 -4.67 -23.80 3.00
N LYS A 28 -3.45 -24.31 2.83
CA LYS A 28 -2.52 -24.61 3.92
C LYS A 28 -2.20 -23.34 4.69
N MET A 29 -1.80 -23.50 5.95
CA MET A 29 -1.39 -22.36 6.79
C MET A 29 -0.27 -21.54 6.13
N SER A 30 0.72 -22.20 5.51
CA SER A 30 1.81 -21.53 4.79
C SER A 30 1.31 -20.63 3.66
N GLU A 31 0.29 -21.05 2.92
CA GLU A 31 -0.32 -20.29 1.82
C GLU A 31 -1.12 -19.09 2.37
N LYS A 32 -1.82 -19.25 3.51
CA LYS A 32 -2.50 -18.14 4.19
C LYS A 32 -1.51 -17.07 4.66
N ILE A 33 -0.38 -17.50 5.24
CA ILE A 33 0.70 -16.59 5.64
C ILE A 33 1.29 -15.90 4.41
N HIS A 34 1.50 -16.62 3.31
CA HIS A 34 1.98 -16.03 2.06
C HIS A 34 1.05 -14.94 1.53
N VAL A 35 -0.26 -15.16 1.56
CA VAL A 35 -1.26 -14.13 1.19
C VAL A 35 -1.17 -12.91 2.12
N MET A 36 -0.95 -13.11 3.42
CA MET A 36 -0.76 -11.99 4.36
C MET A 36 0.51 -11.18 4.03
N LEU A 37 1.61 -11.85 3.69
CA LEU A 37 2.85 -11.19 3.24
C LEU A 37 2.60 -10.33 1.99
N LEU A 38 1.91 -10.89 0.98
CA LEU A 38 1.56 -10.15 -0.24
C LEU A 38 0.72 -8.90 0.06
N ILE A 39 -0.24 -8.98 0.99
CA ILE A 39 -1.08 -7.84 1.38
C ILE A 39 -0.23 -6.75 2.05
N MET A 40 0.68 -7.13 2.95
CA MET A 40 1.54 -6.18 3.67
C MET A 40 2.53 -5.49 2.73
N GLU A 41 3.20 -6.27 1.87
CA GLU A 41 4.16 -5.73 0.89
C GLU A 41 3.47 -4.80 -0.11
N ALA A 42 2.30 -5.17 -0.64
CA ALA A 42 1.54 -4.31 -1.54
C ALA A 42 1.13 -2.99 -0.87
N ARG A 43 0.73 -3.02 0.41
CA ARG A 43 0.41 -1.80 1.18
C ARG A 43 1.64 -0.90 1.34
N LEU A 44 2.78 -1.47 1.71
CA LEU A 44 4.03 -0.73 1.88
C LEU A 44 4.47 -0.10 0.55
N GLN A 45 4.50 -0.90 -0.51
CA GLN A 45 4.88 -0.45 -1.84
C GLN A 45 3.99 0.69 -2.34
N ALA A 46 2.66 0.57 -2.21
CA ALA A 46 1.75 1.63 -2.59
C ALA A 46 2.01 2.92 -1.79
N SER A 47 2.17 2.81 -0.47
CA SER A 47 2.42 3.97 0.40
C SER A 47 3.73 4.67 0.02
N LEU A 48 4.79 3.89 -0.22
CA LEU A 48 6.09 4.42 -0.61
C LEU A 48 6.06 5.07 -2.00
N LEU A 49 5.36 4.47 -2.98
CA LEU A 49 5.20 5.05 -4.31
C LEU A 49 4.44 6.38 -4.27
N TYR A 50 3.36 6.47 -3.49
CA TYR A 50 2.63 7.73 -3.35
C TYR A 50 3.45 8.80 -2.64
N PHE A 51 4.19 8.43 -1.59
CA PHE A 51 5.08 9.36 -0.88
C PHE A 51 6.21 9.87 -1.79
N THR A 52 6.92 8.97 -2.47
CA THR A 52 8.00 9.33 -3.38
C THR A 52 7.51 10.17 -4.55
N ARG A 53 6.34 9.86 -5.13
CA ARG A 53 5.71 10.71 -6.16
C ARG A 53 5.43 12.13 -5.64
N ALA A 54 4.94 12.26 -4.41
CA ALA A 54 4.70 13.56 -3.81
C ALA A 54 6.00 14.37 -3.65
N LEU A 55 7.08 13.71 -3.20
CA LEU A 55 8.41 14.33 -3.13
C LEU A 55 8.92 14.76 -4.51
N THR A 56 8.89 13.88 -5.50
CA THR A 56 9.32 14.20 -6.87
C THR A 56 8.56 15.39 -7.43
N ASN A 57 7.24 15.44 -7.21
CA ASN A 57 6.42 16.58 -7.62
C ASN A 57 6.85 17.87 -6.90
N HIS A 58 7.02 17.84 -5.58
CA HIS A 58 7.46 19.01 -4.81
C HIS A 58 8.82 19.55 -5.31
N TYR A 59 9.82 18.68 -5.45
CA TYR A 59 11.14 19.09 -5.92
C TYR A 59 11.14 19.54 -7.39
N SER A 60 10.32 18.92 -8.24
CA SER A 60 10.19 19.35 -9.64
C SER A 60 9.59 20.76 -9.75
N GLN A 61 8.59 21.08 -8.93
CA GLN A 61 7.97 22.40 -8.91
C GLN A 61 8.90 23.45 -8.29
N ALA A 62 9.62 23.09 -7.22
CA ALA A 62 10.66 23.95 -6.65
C ALA A 62 11.69 24.32 -7.73
N LYS A 63 12.19 23.34 -8.49
CA LYS A 63 13.14 23.58 -9.59
C LYS A 63 12.58 24.51 -10.68
N ARG A 64 11.29 24.42 -11.00
CA ARG A 64 10.63 25.32 -11.96
C ARG A 64 10.50 26.74 -11.43
N ALA A 65 10.21 26.91 -10.14
CA ALA A 65 10.12 28.22 -9.50
C ALA A 65 11.48 28.94 -9.42
N THR A 66 12.58 28.18 -9.31
CA THR A 66 13.95 28.75 -9.29
C THR A 66 14.53 28.99 -10.69
N GLN A 67 13.88 28.57 -11.76
CA GLN A 67 14.36 28.90 -13.11
C GLN A 67 14.12 30.38 -13.41
N PRO A 68 15.15 31.13 -13.85
CA PRO A 68 14.97 32.52 -14.25
C PRO A 68 13.98 32.57 -15.43
N LYS A 69 12.95 33.42 -15.32
CA LYS A 69 12.05 33.69 -16.45
C LYS A 69 12.91 34.22 -17.60
N ARG A 70 12.94 33.54 -18.74
CA ARG A 70 13.51 34.13 -19.96
C ARG A 70 12.73 35.40 -20.26
N LEU A 71 13.43 36.53 -20.25
CA LEU A 71 12.93 37.76 -20.84
C LEU A 71 13.08 37.57 -22.35
N ASP A 72 11.95 37.35 -23.02
CA ASP A 72 11.82 37.49 -24.46
C ASP A 72 11.73 38.98 -24.83
#